data_AF-A0A7X3ZD08-F1
#
_entry.id   AF-A0A7X3ZD08-F1
#
_cell.length_a   1.000
_cell.length_b   1.000
_cell.length_c   1.000
_cell.angle_alpha   90.00
_cell.angle_beta   90.00
_cell.angle_gamma   90.00
#
_symmetry.space_group_name_H-M   'P 1'
#
loop_
_entity.id
_entity.type
_entity.pdbx_description
1 polymer ?
#
loop_
_entity_poly.entity_id
_entity_poly.type
_entity_poly.pdbx_seq_one_letter_code
_entity_poly.pdbx_strand_id
1 'polypeptide(L)'
;MDSNVVGRMLLPGVKEPETRGAARIVVLDLTDETHGNANGVGLADIITRRLYERIDFEATYANVFTTTFLNRAYIPVIMATDREAIEAALSVQNLAHPE
;
A
#
# COMPACT_ATOMS: atom_id res chain seq x y z
N MET A 1 3.64 -5.63 -4.27
CA MET A 1 4.35 -5.31 -3.00
C MET A 1 4.45 -6.60 -2.21
N ASP A 2 5.62 -6.94 -1.67
CA ASP A 2 5.85 -8.22 -0.97
C ASP A 2 5.60 -8.08 0.54
N SER A 3 4.70 -8.89 1.09
CA SER A 3 4.29 -8.85 2.50
C SER A 3 5.40 -9.21 3.48
N ASN A 4 6.39 -10.02 3.06
CA ASN A 4 7.55 -10.35 3.88
C ASN A 4 8.54 -9.19 3.94
N VAL A 5 8.56 -8.33 2.91
CA VAL A 5 9.41 -7.13 2.88
C VAL A 5 8.80 -6.01 3.71
N VAL A 6 7.50 -5.75 3.55
CA VAL A 6 6.85 -4.66 4.30
C VAL A 6 6.47 -5.04 5.74
N GLY A 7 6.52 -6.33 6.07
CA GLY A 7 6.19 -6.87 7.40
C GLY A 7 4.71 -6.69 7.75
N ARG A 8 3.83 -6.85 6.76
CA ARG A 8 2.38 -6.64 6.89
C ARG A 8 1.63 -7.64 6.00
N MET A 9 0.91 -8.58 6.62
CA MET A 9 0.17 -9.63 5.90
C MET A 9 -1.22 -9.14 5.50
N LEU A 10 -2.01 -8.63 6.45
CA LEU A 10 -3.43 -8.27 6.32
C LEU A 10 -4.26 -9.37 5.63
N LEU A 11 -4.09 -10.62 6.05
CA LEU A 11 -4.84 -11.75 5.50
C LEU A 11 -5.70 -12.41 6.59
N PRO A 12 -6.98 -12.73 6.33
CA PRO A 12 -7.83 -13.43 7.28
C PRO A 12 -7.19 -14.75 7.75
N GLY A 13 -7.11 -14.94 9.07
CA GLY A 13 -6.57 -16.16 9.68
C GLY A 13 -5.04 -16.29 9.66
N VAL A 14 -4.32 -15.33 9.10
CA VAL A 14 -2.85 -15.31 9.10
C VAL A 14 -2.34 -14.42 10.23
N LYS A 15 -1.47 -14.96 11.08
CA LYS A 15 -0.80 -14.20 12.14
C LYS A 15 0.16 -13.18 11.50
N GLU A 16 0.11 -11.93 11.98
CA GLU A 16 1.09 -10.92 11.59
C GLU A 16 2.51 -11.29 12.10
N PRO A 17 3.57 -10.86 11.40
CA PRO A 17 4.95 -11.05 11.85
C PRO A 17 5.19 -10.46 13.24
N GLU A 18 6.04 -11.10 14.04
CA GLU A 18 6.40 -10.60 15.37
C GLU A 18 7.36 -9.41 15.29
N THR A 19 8.15 -9.33 14.22
CA THR A 19 9.01 -8.20 13.93
C THR A 19 8.18 -7.04 13.39
N ARG A 20 8.46 -5.83 13.89
CA ARG A 20 7.79 -4.62 13.37
C ARG A 20 8.23 -4.37 11.93
N GLY A 21 7.27 -4.43 11.02
CA GLY A 21 7.40 -3.90 9.65
C GLY A 21 7.42 -2.37 9.61
N ALA A 22 7.27 -1.81 8.41
CA ALA A 22 7.24 -0.37 8.22
C ALA A 22 6.05 0.28 8.96
N ALA A 23 6.31 1.35 9.72
CA ALA A 23 5.27 2.05 10.47
C ALA A 23 4.24 2.74 9.57
N ARG A 24 4.70 3.29 8.44
CA ARG A 24 3.88 3.82 7.35
C ARG A 24 4.47 3.41 6.01
N ILE A 25 3.62 3.09 5.04
CA ILE A 25 3.98 2.70 3.68
C ILE A 25 3.40 3.73 2.72
N VAL A 26 4.28 4.37 1.96
CA VAL A 26 3.93 5.29 0.87
C VAL A 26 4.32 4.64 -0.45
N VAL A 27 3.40 4.57 -1.40
CA VAL A 27 3.69 4.04 -2.76
C VAL A 27 3.51 5.16 -3.77
N LEU A 28 4.59 5.44 -4.50
CA LEU A 28 4.68 6.65 -5.33
C LEU A 28 4.28 6.42 -6.79
N ASP A 29 4.39 5.19 -7.29
CA ASP A 29 4.04 4.86 -8.67
C ASP A 29 3.85 3.35 -8.90
N LEU A 30 3.37 2.99 -10.09
CA LEU A 30 3.41 1.66 -10.67
C LEU A 30 4.43 1.61 -11.81
N THR A 31 5.28 0.58 -11.81
CA THR A 31 6.18 0.33 -12.95
C THR A 31 5.40 -0.16 -14.15
N ASP A 32 5.95 -0.01 -15.35
CA ASP A 32 5.26 -0.41 -16.59
C ASP A 32 5.05 -1.93 -16.67
N GLU A 33 5.92 -2.73 -16.03
CA GLU A 33 5.82 -4.19 -15.94
C GLU A 33 4.63 -4.67 -15.10
N THR A 34 4.03 -3.79 -14.29
CA THR A 34 2.78 -4.12 -13.60
C THR A 34 1.59 -4.17 -14.55
N HIS A 35 1.72 -3.56 -15.73
CA HIS A 35 0.62 -3.35 -16.68
C HIS A 35 -0.62 -2.71 -16.01
N GLY A 36 -0.40 -1.80 -15.06
CA GLY A 36 -1.45 -1.13 -14.29
C GLY A 36 -2.08 -2.00 -13.19
N ASN A 37 -1.69 -3.26 -13.06
CA ASN A 37 -2.23 -4.16 -12.03
C ASN A 37 -1.69 -3.78 -10.64
N ALA A 38 -2.56 -3.20 -9.82
CA ALA A 38 -2.21 -2.69 -8.50
C ALA A 38 -2.54 -3.69 -7.37
N ASN A 39 -2.50 -5.00 -7.63
CA ASN A 39 -2.74 -6.01 -6.61
C ASN A 39 -1.75 -5.87 -5.44
N GLY A 40 -2.28 -5.46 -4.28
CA GLY A 40 -1.51 -5.17 -3.07
C GLY A 40 -1.39 -3.69 -2.74
N VAL A 41 -1.94 -2.77 -3.55
CA VAL A 41 -1.97 -1.34 -3.22
C VAL A 41 -2.65 -1.05 -1.88
N GLY A 42 -3.64 -1.85 -1.49
CA GLY A 42 -4.31 -1.74 -0.20
C GLY A 42 -3.46 -2.12 1.02
N LEU A 43 -2.21 -2.55 0.81
CA LEU A 43 -1.22 -2.65 1.89
C LEU A 43 -0.61 -1.30 2.27
N ALA A 44 -0.65 -0.32 1.36
CA ALA A 44 -0.11 1.00 1.59
C ALA A 44 -1.03 1.83 2.48
N ASP A 45 -0.45 2.84 3.13
CA ASP A 45 -1.20 3.82 3.91
C ASP A 45 -1.51 5.06 3.06
N ILE A 46 -0.57 5.45 2.19
CA ILE A 46 -0.68 6.62 1.31
C ILE A 46 -0.18 6.26 -0.10
N ILE A 47 -0.86 6.78 -1.12
CA ILE A 47 -0.46 6.72 -2.52
C ILE A 47 -0.45 8.11 -3.15
N THR A 48 0.20 8.24 -4.30
CA THR A 48 0.12 9.46 -5.11
C THR A 48 -1.06 9.41 -6.08
N ARG A 49 -1.52 10.60 -6.51
CA ARG A 49 -2.51 10.72 -7.60
C ARG A 49 -2.02 10.05 -8.89
N ARG A 50 -0.72 10.20 -9.20
CA ARG A 50 -0.06 9.55 -10.34
C ARG A 50 -0.23 8.03 -10.32
N LEU A 51 0.00 7.39 -9.16
CA LEU A 51 -0.21 5.96 -8.99
C LEU A 51 -1.68 5.60 -9.24
N TYR A 52 -2.61 6.31 -8.58
CA TYR A 52 -4.05 6.06 -8.67
C TYR A 52 -4.55 6.10 -10.12
N GLU A 53 -4.13 7.11 -10.89
CA GLU A 53 -4.51 7.29 -12.29
C GLU A 53 -3.93 6.22 -13.22
N ARG A 54 -2.88 5.51 -12.80
CA ARG A 54 -2.26 4.40 -13.55
C ARG A 54 -2.86 3.03 -13.21
N ILE A 55 -3.79 2.94 -12.25
CA ILE A 55 -4.41 1.66 -11.88
C ILE A 55 -5.34 1.19 -13.00
N ASP A 56 -5.07 0.01 -13.52
CA ASP A 56 -6.04 -0.79 -14.25
C ASP A 56 -6.92 -1.53 -13.23
N PHE A 57 -8.13 -1.02 -13.01
CA PHE A 57 -9.07 -1.59 -12.07
C PHE A 57 -9.61 -2.95 -12.52
N GLU A 58 -9.74 -3.20 -13.82
CA GLU A 58 -10.23 -4.47 -14.33
C GLU A 58 -9.23 -5.58 -14.01
N ALA A 59 -7.96 -5.38 -14.36
CA ALA A 59 -6.88 -6.33 -14.06
C ALA A 59 -6.66 -6.50 -12.55
N THR A 60 -6.74 -5.40 -11.78
CA THR A 60 -6.60 -5.44 -10.32
C THR A 60 -7.76 -6.20 -9.68
N TYR A 61 -9.00 -5.96 -10.11
CA TYR A 61 -10.19 -6.62 -9.56
C TYR A 61 -10.24 -8.10 -9.91
N ALA A 62 -9.91 -8.48 -11.14
CA ALA A 62 -9.79 -9.89 -11.53
C ALA A 62 -8.87 -10.67 -10.58
N ASN A 63 -7.73 -10.09 -10.21
CA ASN A 63 -6.78 -10.70 -9.27
C ASN A 63 -7.33 -10.82 -7.85
N VAL A 64 -7.94 -9.77 -7.29
CA VAL A 64 -8.43 -9.82 -5.90
C VAL A 64 -9.68 -10.69 -5.75
N PHE A 65 -10.52 -10.81 -6.78
CA PHE A 65 -11.61 -11.78 -6.80
C PHE A 65 -11.09 -13.22 -6.87
N THR A 66 -10.08 -13.48 -7.69
CA THR A 66 -9.47 -14.82 -7.81
C THR A 66 -8.79 -15.25 -6.52
N THR A 67 -8.06 -14.34 -5.86
CA THR A 67 -7.37 -14.62 -4.59
C THR A 67 -8.29 -14.51 -3.37
N THR A 68 -9.50 -13.96 -3.53
CA THR A 68 -10.46 -13.62 -2.46
C THR A 68 -9.99 -12.55 -1.45
N PHE A 69 -8.85 -11.90 -1.72
CA PHE A 69 -8.26 -10.88 -0.84
C PHE A 69 -8.63 -9.46 -1.30
N LEU A 70 -9.91 -9.10 -1.14
CA LEU A 70 -10.44 -7.81 -1.59
C LEU A 70 -9.68 -6.60 -1.02
N ASN A 71 -9.16 -6.73 0.20
CA ASN A 71 -8.38 -5.69 0.86
C ASN A 71 -7.09 -5.33 0.11
N ARG A 72 -6.61 -6.16 -0.82
CA ARG A 72 -5.45 -5.86 -1.68
C ARG A 72 -5.73 -4.74 -2.68
N ALA A 73 -6.99 -4.47 -3.00
CA ALA A 73 -7.42 -3.42 -3.93
C ALA A 73 -8.05 -2.21 -3.24
N TYR A 74 -8.02 -2.14 -1.90
CA TYR A 74 -8.48 -0.94 -1.20
C TYR A 74 -7.64 0.27 -1.60
N ILE A 75 -8.30 1.40 -1.80
CA ILE A 75 -7.64 2.66 -2.19
C ILE A 75 -7.17 3.38 -0.93
N PRO A 76 -5.84 3.58 -0.75
CA PRO A 76 -5.29 4.32 0.37
C PRO A 76 -5.54 5.83 0.22
N VAL A 77 -5.07 6.62 1.19
CA VAL A 77 -5.13 8.09 1.10
C VAL A 77 -4.32 8.56 -0.11
N ILE A 78 -4.91 9.43 -0.94
CA ILE A 78 -4.28 9.94 -2.16
C ILE A 78 -3.73 11.34 -1.91
N MET A 79 -2.43 11.54 -2.14
CA MET A 79 -1.77 12.85 -2.13
C MET A 79 -1.40 13.31 -3.55
N ALA A 80 -1.30 14.61 -3.80
CA ALA A 80 -1.10 15.10 -5.16
C ALA A 80 0.33 14.86 -5.66
N THR A 81 1.32 14.93 -4.77
CA THR A 81 2.74 14.78 -5.10
C THR A 81 3.45 13.81 -4.17
N ASP A 82 4.61 13.31 -4.61
CA ASP A 82 5.49 12.46 -3.81
C ASP A 82 5.93 13.18 -2.51
N ARG A 83 6.20 14.49 -2.60
CA ARG A 83 6.54 15.33 -1.44
C ARG A 83 5.43 15.32 -0.40
N GLU A 84 4.20 15.66 -0.81
CA GLU A 84 3.05 15.69 0.08
C GLU A 84 2.75 14.31 0.67
N ALA A 85 2.90 13.25 -0.12
CA ALA A 85 2.70 11.88 0.34
C ALA A 85 3.67 11.51 1.46
N ILE A 86 4.95 11.86 1.31
CA ILE A 86 5.99 11.61 2.32
C ILE A 86 5.79 12.51 3.54
N GLU A 87 5.52 13.80 3.35
CA GLU A 87 5.28 14.75 4.45
C GLU A 87 4.06 14.35 5.29
N ALA A 88 2.98 13.90 4.64
CA ALA A 88 1.80 13.36 5.32
C ALA A 88 2.11 12.08 6.09
N ALA A 89 2.92 11.17 5.53
CA ALA A 89 3.33 9.96 6.24
C ALA A 89 4.13 10.28 7.51
N LEU A 90 5.01 11.27 7.45
CA LEU A 90 5.82 11.72 8.59
C LEU A 90 4.98 12.45 9.64
N SER A 91 4.02 13.27 9.24
CA SER A 91 3.20 14.06 10.18
C SER A 91 2.29 13.21 11.06
N VAL A 92 1.92 12.00 10.62
CA VAL A 92 1.09 11.05 11.36
C VAL A 92 1.89 9.96 12.08
N GLN A 93 3.21 10.10 12.14
CA GLN A 93 4.04 9.27 13.02
C GLN A 93 3.97 9.84 14.43
N ASN A 94 3.39 9.08 15.36
CA ASN A 94 3.67 9.28 16.78
C ASN A 94 5.09 8.79 17.03
N LEU A 95 6.08 9.62 16.70
CA LEU A 95 7.44 9.45 17.17
C LEU A 95 7.37 9.62 18.69
N ALA A 96 7.22 8.50 19.42
CA ALA A 96 7.53 8.50 20.83
C ALA A 96 8.96 9.05 20.96
N HIS A 97 9.12 10.19 21.61
CA HIS A 97 10.44 10.67 22.00
C HIS A 97 11.03 9.58 22.89
N PRO A 98 12.15 8.94 22.48
CA PRO A 98 12.83 8.04 23.38
C PRO A 98 13.32 8.88 24.57
N GLU A 99 12.95 8.45 25.77
CA GLU A 99 13.42 9.01 27.05
C GLU A 99 14.93 8.79 27.22
#